data_AF-A0A8T5MBD3-F1
#
_entry.id   AF-A0A8T5MBD3-F1
#
_cell.length_a   1.000
_cell.length_b   1.000
_cell.length_c   1.000
_cell.angle_alpha   90.00
_cell.angle_beta   90.00
_cell.angle_gamma   90.00
#
_symmetry.space_group_name_H-M   'P 1'
#
loop_
_entity.id
_entity.type
_entity.pdbx_description
1 polymer ?
#
loop_
_entity_poly.entity_id
_entity_poly.type
_entity_poly.pdbx_seq_one_letter_code
_entity_poly.pdbx_strand_id
1 'polypeptide(L)'
;MDRRGKITLIAVFLVIAILAVGFAIANPGVGVKKACMDGSDNDGDGYIDWPDDSGCANKQDDSELNLNVECDDGSDNDGDNAIDYNDAGCSGPTDNDETNCGDRVCEGGEVCDVCVDDCGVCNTCSDTDGGIYSLVFGTTSGYYLDVWYSHDDYCVDSSNLNEYYCSGDYEYGQQIFCGNDTYGSPYCSGGDVYIDFIDYLCSSGECDSTTAQELLEECDYGCTSGECDSIPDSCDDTDGGFVLTLQGTVSGYSGGSPYNYTDYCVNNSTAVHEYYCSGASVYGFPAGCVGNITTQCLNGACV
;
A
#
# COMPACT_ATOMS: atom_id res chain seq x y z
N MET A 1 -100.97 9.76 -65.36
CA MET A 1 -100.73 8.82 -64.23
C MET A 1 -99.23 8.60 -64.13
N ASP A 2 -98.46 9.65 -63.81
CA ASP A 2 -98.15 10.07 -62.44
C ASP A 2 -97.43 8.99 -61.62
N ARG A 3 -96.10 8.96 -61.74
CA ARG A 3 -95.15 8.38 -60.80
C ARG A 3 -93.98 9.35 -60.55
N ARG A 4 -94.24 10.67 -60.58
CA ARG A 4 -93.21 11.71 -60.35
C ARG A 4 -93.31 12.41 -58.99
N GLY A 5 -94.28 12.04 -58.14
CA GLY A 5 -94.53 12.75 -56.86
C GLY A 5 -94.05 12.11 -55.56
N LYS A 6 -93.42 10.91 -55.55
CA LYS A 6 -93.14 10.20 -54.28
C LYS A 6 -91.66 9.90 -53.95
N ILE A 7 -90.74 9.98 -54.92
CA ILE A 7 -89.32 9.67 -54.66
C ILE A 7 -88.55 10.92 -54.20
N THR A 8 -88.94 12.11 -54.67
CA THR A 8 -88.29 13.38 -54.28
C THR A 8 -88.57 13.77 -52.82
N LEU A 9 -89.74 13.43 -52.28
CA LEU A 9 -90.10 13.81 -50.91
C LEU A 9 -89.37 12.97 -49.84
N ILE A 10 -89.14 11.67 -50.09
CA ILE A 10 -88.44 10.78 -49.15
C ILE A 10 -86.95 11.10 -49.07
N ALA A 11 -86.31 11.40 -50.21
CA ALA A 11 -84.90 11.80 -50.24
C ALA A 11 -84.66 13.15 -49.53
N VAL A 12 -85.58 14.11 -49.67
CA VAL A 12 -85.51 15.41 -48.98
C VAL A 12 -85.71 15.26 -47.47
N PHE A 13 -86.63 14.40 -47.00
CA PHE A 13 -86.79 14.12 -45.57
C PHE A 13 -85.61 13.35 -44.96
N LEU A 14 -84.96 12.45 -45.70
CA LEU A 14 -83.76 11.73 -45.22
C LEU A 14 -82.53 12.65 -45.16
N VAL A 15 -82.34 13.56 -46.13
CA VAL A 15 -81.25 14.55 -46.09
C VAL A 15 -81.49 15.60 -45.00
N ILE A 16 -82.74 16.04 -44.78
CA ILE A 16 -83.08 16.96 -43.67
C ILE A 16 -82.96 16.24 -42.31
N ALA A 17 -83.31 14.96 -42.20
CA ALA A 17 -83.10 14.19 -40.97
C ALA A 17 -81.60 13.94 -40.68
N ILE A 18 -80.77 13.66 -41.69
CA ILE A 18 -79.32 13.52 -41.51
C ILE A 18 -78.67 14.88 -41.18
N LEU A 19 -79.13 15.99 -41.77
CA LEU A 19 -78.67 17.34 -41.41
C LEU A 19 -79.19 17.82 -40.05
N ALA A 20 -80.37 17.38 -39.60
CA ALA A 20 -80.93 17.70 -38.29
C ALA A 20 -80.41 16.79 -37.16
N VAL A 21 -79.88 15.60 -37.48
CA VAL A 21 -79.13 14.75 -36.53
C VAL A 21 -77.64 15.14 -36.48
N GLY A 22 -77.12 15.81 -37.51
CA GLY A 22 -75.78 16.42 -37.49
C GLY A 22 -75.66 17.71 -36.68
N PHE A 23 -76.76 18.24 -36.12
CA PHE A 23 -76.78 19.51 -35.40
C PHE A 23 -77.56 19.42 -34.07
N ALA A 24 -77.30 18.37 -33.29
CA ALA A 24 -77.88 18.26 -31.95
C ALA A 24 -76.98 17.52 -30.95
N ILE A 25 -75.69 17.86 -30.84
CA ILE A 25 -74.98 17.85 -29.54
C ILE A 25 -73.82 18.87 -29.53
N ALA A 26 -74.09 20.14 -29.82
CA ALA A 26 -73.25 21.19 -29.20
C ALA A 26 -73.82 21.36 -27.78
N ASN A 27 -73.31 20.57 -26.84
CA ASN A 27 -73.63 20.69 -25.43
C ASN A 27 -73.11 22.07 -24.96
N PRO A 28 -73.97 23.06 -24.68
CA PRO A 28 -73.52 24.35 -24.17
C PRO A 28 -73.35 24.17 -22.66
N GLY A 29 -72.26 23.53 -22.28
CA GLY A 29 -72.03 23.10 -20.91
C GLY A 29 -70.81 22.21 -20.70
N VAL A 30 -69.85 22.19 -21.64
CA VAL A 30 -68.48 21.87 -21.24
C VAL A 30 -68.03 23.10 -20.45
N GLY A 31 -68.30 23.08 -19.13
CA GLY A 31 -67.52 23.90 -18.23
C GLY A 31 -66.09 23.47 -18.50
N VAL A 32 -65.33 24.33 -19.18
CA VAL A 32 -63.89 24.16 -19.27
C VAL A 32 -63.47 24.18 -17.81
N LYS A 33 -63.19 22.99 -17.29
CA LYS A 33 -62.67 22.88 -15.95
C LYS A 33 -61.34 23.64 -15.98
N LYS A 34 -61.12 24.42 -14.93
CA LYS A 34 -59.86 25.15 -14.77
C LYS A 34 -58.77 24.11 -14.50
N ALA A 35 -57.54 24.40 -14.90
CA ALA A 35 -56.41 23.45 -14.89
C ALA A 35 -56.42 22.66 -13.57
N CYS A 36 -56.35 23.40 -12.47
CA CYS A 36 -56.39 22.95 -11.07
C CYS A 36 -57.65 22.20 -10.56
N MET A 37 -58.60 21.84 -11.41
CA MET A 37 -59.67 20.91 -11.05
C MET A 37 -60.11 19.99 -12.20
N ASP A 38 -59.33 19.94 -13.28
CA ASP A 38 -59.69 19.20 -14.48
C ASP A 38 -59.36 17.71 -14.42
N GLY A 39 -58.44 17.33 -13.53
CA GLY A 39 -57.97 15.97 -13.30
C GLY A 39 -56.76 15.56 -14.13
N SER A 40 -56.05 16.53 -14.70
CA SER A 40 -54.87 16.33 -15.54
C SER A 40 -53.74 17.21 -15.02
N ASP A 41 -52.56 16.62 -14.92
CA ASP A 41 -51.28 17.32 -14.70
C ASP A 41 -50.92 18.08 -16.00
N ASN A 42 -51.12 19.40 -15.97
CA ASN A 42 -51.09 20.31 -17.11
C ASN A 42 -49.75 21.03 -17.26
N ASP A 43 -48.93 21.11 -16.22
CA ASP A 43 -47.55 21.61 -16.26
C ASP A 43 -46.50 20.49 -16.28
N GLY A 44 -46.87 19.27 -15.89
CA GLY A 44 -46.05 18.08 -16.00
C GLY A 44 -45.14 17.82 -14.81
N ASP A 45 -45.40 18.42 -13.64
CA ASP A 45 -44.59 18.27 -12.42
C ASP A 45 -44.94 16.98 -11.62
N GLY A 46 -45.98 16.25 -12.05
CA GLY A 46 -46.47 15.03 -11.43
C GLY A 46 -47.58 15.26 -10.38
N TYR A 47 -47.91 16.51 -10.10
CA TYR A 47 -49.07 16.94 -9.32
C TYR A 47 -50.20 17.32 -10.30
N ILE A 48 -51.46 17.11 -9.89
CA ILE A 48 -52.58 17.02 -10.87
C ILE A 48 -53.62 18.13 -10.72
N ASP A 49 -53.90 18.56 -9.49
CA ASP A 49 -55.02 19.46 -9.20
C ASP A 49 -54.88 19.99 -7.76
N TRP A 50 -55.60 21.06 -7.47
CA TRP A 50 -55.75 21.53 -6.09
C TRP A 50 -56.42 20.46 -5.19
N PRO A 51 -55.94 20.24 -3.95
CA PRO A 51 -54.90 20.97 -3.22
C PRO A 51 -53.52 20.30 -3.24
N ASP A 52 -53.39 19.21 -4.01
CA ASP A 52 -52.19 18.39 -3.97
C ASP A 52 -51.07 19.02 -4.81
N ASP A 53 -51.46 19.77 -5.84
CA ASP A 53 -50.63 20.64 -6.66
C ASP A 53 -50.38 22.00 -5.97
N SER A 54 -49.10 22.38 -5.88
CA SER A 54 -48.63 23.58 -5.18
C SER A 54 -48.73 24.86 -5.99
N GLY A 55 -48.70 24.81 -7.32
CA GLY A 55 -48.85 26.00 -8.13
C GLY A 55 -50.31 26.35 -8.40
N CYS A 56 -51.23 25.44 -8.09
CA CYS A 56 -52.64 25.75 -7.89
C CYS A 56 -52.94 26.64 -6.67
N ALA A 57 -53.22 27.93 -6.87
CA ALA A 57 -53.68 28.79 -5.77
C ALA A 57 -55.07 28.39 -5.22
N ASN A 58 -55.93 27.83 -6.08
CA ASN A 58 -57.26 27.30 -5.75
C ASN A 58 -57.87 26.51 -6.92
N LYS A 59 -58.99 25.80 -6.69
CA LYS A 59 -59.72 25.03 -7.73
C LYS A 59 -60.22 25.83 -8.95
N GLN A 60 -60.21 27.16 -8.92
CA GLN A 60 -60.63 28.00 -10.05
C GLN A 60 -59.43 28.62 -10.78
N ASP A 61 -58.21 28.24 -10.42
CA ASP A 61 -57.00 28.73 -11.07
C ASP A 61 -56.81 28.14 -12.46
N ASP A 62 -56.40 29.00 -13.40
CA ASP A 62 -56.33 28.70 -14.83
C ASP A 62 -54.99 28.06 -15.24
N SER A 63 -54.00 28.11 -14.35
CA SER A 63 -52.66 27.56 -14.49
C SER A 63 -52.35 26.68 -13.27
N GLU A 64 -51.58 25.62 -13.49
CA GLU A 64 -50.95 24.83 -12.42
C GLU A 64 -49.59 25.39 -12.01
N LEU A 65 -49.00 26.29 -12.82
CA LEU A 65 -47.77 27.04 -12.49
C LEU A 65 -47.92 28.15 -11.42
N ASN A 66 -46.91 28.28 -10.56
CA ASN A 66 -46.70 29.39 -9.63
C ASN A 66 -45.63 30.39 -10.11
N LEU A 67 -46.08 31.53 -10.65
CA LEU A 67 -45.20 32.62 -11.13
C LEU A 67 -44.27 33.28 -10.08
N ASN A 68 -44.27 32.84 -8.82
CA ASN A 68 -43.37 33.35 -7.77
C ASN A 68 -42.38 32.29 -7.28
N VAL A 69 -42.29 31.16 -7.97
CA VAL A 69 -41.46 30.01 -7.63
C VAL A 69 -40.68 29.66 -8.89
N GLU A 70 -39.36 29.88 -8.88
CA GLU A 70 -38.52 29.73 -10.08
C GLU A 70 -38.65 28.32 -10.70
N CYS A 71 -38.78 27.28 -9.86
CA CYS A 71 -38.97 25.89 -10.31
C CYS A 71 -40.38 25.54 -10.78
N ASP A 72 -41.28 26.52 -10.94
CA ASP A 72 -42.68 26.33 -11.31
C ASP A 72 -43.29 27.56 -11.99
N ASP A 73 -42.48 28.46 -12.58
CA ASP A 73 -42.96 29.71 -13.19
C ASP A 73 -43.12 29.65 -14.72
N GLY A 74 -42.69 28.56 -15.35
CA GLY A 74 -42.72 28.34 -16.80
C GLY A 74 -41.50 28.91 -17.55
N SER A 75 -40.44 29.30 -16.85
CA SER A 75 -39.27 30.00 -17.41
C SER A 75 -37.96 29.29 -17.04
N ASP A 76 -36.88 29.69 -17.71
CA ASP A 76 -35.49 29.27 -17.46
C ASP A 76 -34.80 30.45 -16.76
N ASN A 77 -34.80 30.45 -15.44
CA ASN A 77 -34.37 31.58 -14.61
C ASN A 77 -32.86 31.61 -14.38
N ASP A 78 -32.17 30.48 -14.55
CA ASP A 78 -30.71 30.36 -14.41
C ASP A 78 -29.95 30.39 -15.76
N GLY A 79 -30.66 30.15 -16.87
CA GLY A 79 -30.17 30.24 -18.24
C GLY A 79 -29.49 28.97 -18.78
N ASP A 80 -29.69 27.80 -18.14
CA ASP A 80 -29.05 26.54 -18.52
C ASP A 80 -29.81 25.73 -19.59
N ASN A 81 -31.00 26.21 -19.99
CA ASN A 81 -31.97 25.63 -20.93
C ASN A 81 -32.83 24.46 -20.40
N ALA A 82 -32.75 24.12 -19.13
CA ALA A 82 -33.83 23.43 -18.43
C ALA A 82 -34.84 24.46 -17.88
N ILE A 83 -36.00 23.96 -17.48
CA ILE A 83 -37.10 24.78 -16.97
C ILE A 83 -37.80 24.04 -15.85
N ASP A 84 -38.19 24.78 -14.82
CA ASP A 84 -39.10 24.38 -13.76
C ASP A 84 -38.68 23.06 -13.08
N TYR A 85 -39.63 22.18 -12.72
CA TYR A 85 -39.34 20.88 -12.10
C TYR A 85 -38.45 19.94 -12.92
N ASN A 86 -38.28 20.19 -14.23
CA ASN A 86 -37.37 19.41 -15.05
C ASN A 86 -35.92 19.94 -15.02
N ASP A 87 -35.69 21.03 -14.30
CA ASP A 87 -34.37 21.59 -14.01
C ASP A 87 -33.64 20.78 -12.91
N ALA A 88 -32.32 20.68 -13.07
CA ALA A 88 -31.43 20.05 -12.12
C ALA A 88 -31.19 20.92 -10.86
N GLY A 89 -31.39 22.23 -10.94
CA GLY A 89 -31.36 23.14 -9.79
C GLY A 89 -32.58 23.02 -8.87
N CYS A 90 -33.64 22.30 -9.28
CA CYS A 90 -34.89 22.25 -8.55
C CYS A 90 -35.08 20.99 -7.69
N SER A 91 -35.20 21.11 -6.36
CA SER A 91 -35.62 19.99 -5.49
C SER A 91 -37.07 19.56 -5.69
N GLY A 92 -37.91 20.47 -6.18
CA GLY A 92 -39.34 20.27 -6.33
C GLY A 92 -40.08 21.51 -6.83
N PRO A 93 -41.37 21.37 -7.15
CA PRO A 93 -42.20 22.45 -7.72
C PRO A 93 -42.54 23.57 -6.72
N THR A 94 -42.03 23.52 -5.49
CA THR A 94 -42.13 24.63 -4.53
C THR A 94 -40.82 25.35 -4.30
N ASP A 95 -39.76 24.89 -4.97
CA ASP A 95 -38.42 25.44 -4.82
C ASP A 95 -38.25 26.74 -5.60
N ASN A 96 -37.61 27.72 -5.00
CA ASN A 96 -37.50 29.05 -5.56
C ASN A 96 -36.05 29.42 -5.92
N ASP A 97 -35.22 28.41 -6.14
CA ASP A 97 -33.91 28.59 -6.76
C ASP A 97 -33.80 27.57 -7.88
N GLU A 98 -33.76 28.03 -9.13
CA GLU A 98 -33.50 27.17 -10.29
C GLU A 98 -31.98 27.09 -10.58
N THR A 99 -31.16 27.82 -9.82
CA THR A 99 -29.72 27.83 -10.08
C THR A 99 -29.11 26.50 -9.70
N ASN A 100 -28.41 25.89 -10.65
CA ASN A 100 -27.60 24.69 -10.40
C ASN A 100 -26.56 24.82 -9.25
N CYS A 101 -26.20 26.03 -8.81
CA CYS A 101 -25.43 26.24 -7.58
C CYS A 101 -25.78 27.60 -6.92
N GLY A 102 -25.88 27.69 -5.59
CA GLY A 102 -25.90 28.96 -4.83
C GLY A 102 -26.90 29.07 -3.68
N ASP A 103 -27.75 28.07 -3.48
CA ASP A 103 -28.86 28.04 -2.52
C ASP A 103 -28.49 27.33 -1.19
N ARG A 104 -27.33 26.66 -1.17
CA ARG A 104 -26.76 25.82 -0.10
C ARG A 104 -27.46 24.49 0.14
N VAL A 105 -28.13 23.94 -0.87
CA VAL A 105 -28.72 22.61 -0.83
C VAL A 105 -28.13 21.78 -1.98
N CYS A 106 -27.61 20.59 -1.66
CA CYS A 106 -26.98 19.74 -2.67
C CYS A 106 -28.01 18.80 -3.32
N GLU A 107 -28.47 19.14 -4.52
CA GLU A 107 -29.60 18.46 -5.18
C GLU A 107 -29.50 18.34 -6.70
N GLY A 108 -30.58 17.87 -7.34
CA GLY A 108 -30.80 17.55 -8.77
C GLY A 108 -29.63 17.25 -9.74
N GLY A 109 -28.54 16.64 -9.28
CA GLY A 109 -27.40 16.26 -10.14
C GLY A 109 -26.16 17.12 -9.95
N GLU A 110 -26.21 18.06 -9.02
CA GLU A 110 -25.05 18.77 -8.51
C GLU A 110 -24.00 17.79 -7.98
N VAL A 111 -22.75 18.14 -8.23
CA VAL A 111 -21.59 17.44 -7.68
C VAL A 111 -20.62 18.49 -7.14
N CYS A 112 -19.95 18.14 -6.05
CA CYS A 112 -18.95 18.98 -5.39
C CYS A 112 -17.79 19.42 -6.31
N ASP A 113 -17.57 18.77 -7.47
CA ASP A 113 -16.59 19.20 -8.47
C ASP A 113 -16.98 20.51 -9.17
N VAL A 114 -18.28 20.81 -9.23
CA VAL A 114 -18.86 21.94 -9.97
C VAL A 114 -19.56 22.92 -9.02
N CYS A 115 -20.23 22.43 -7.98
CA CYS A 115 -20.99 23.24 -7.01
C CYS A 115 -20.46 23.09 -5.59
N VAL A 116 -19.27 23.65 -5.32
CA VAL A 116 -18.67 23.63 -3.98
C VAL A 116 -19.48 24.45 -2.97
N ASP A 117 -20.18 25.48 -3.44
CA ASP A 117 -20.95 26.37 -2.55
C ASP A 117 -22.15 25.65 -1.90
N ASP A 118 -22.71 24.63 -2.56
CA ASP A 118 -23.90 23.89 -2.09
C ASP A 118 -23.58 22.46 -1.64
N CYS A 119 -22.78 21.74 -2.43
CA CYS A 119 -22.37 20.37 -2.13
C CYS A 119 -21.10 20.26 -1.27
N GLY A 120 -20.48 21.38 -0.94
CA GLY A 120 -19.24 21.42 -0.18
C GLY A 120 -18.03 20.97 -1.01
N VAL A 121 -16.90 20.79 -0.33
CA VAL A 121 -15.65 20.32 -0.92
C VAL A 121 -15.67 18.81 -1.03
N CYS A 122 -15.41 18.29 -2.24
CA CYS A 122 -15.31 16.86 -2.47
C CYS A 122 -14.32 16.20 -1.50
N ASN A 123 -14.64 14.97 -1.10
CA ASN A 123 -13.65 14.11 -0.49
C ASN A 123 -12.46 14.00 -1.44
N THR A 124 -11.27 14.18 -0.91
CA THR A 124 -10.03 14.08 -1.68
C THR A 124 -8.98 13.44 -0.81
N CYS A 125 -8.05 12.74 -1.45
CA CYS A 125 -6.89 12.18 -0.80
C CYS A 125 -5.69 12.30 -1.76
N SER A 126 -4.63 12.92 -1.28
CA SER A 126 -3.32 12.97 -1.93
C SER A 126 -2.30 12.33 -1.01
N ASP A 127 -1.50 11.45 -1.59
CA ASP A 127 -0.47 10.68 -0.91
C ASP A 127 0.90 11.06 -1.50
N THR A 128 1.86 11.37 -0.63
CA THR A 128 3.19 11.84 -1.05
C THR A 128 4.14 10.71 -1.44
N ASP A 129 3.94 9.49 -0.94
CA ASP A 129 4.74 8.31 -1.32
C ASP A 129 4.02 7.43 -2.36
N GLY A 130 2.70 7.60 -2.49
CA GLY A 130 1.89 7.01 -3.54
C GLY A 130 1.40 5.59 -3.24
N GLY A 131 1.27 5.22 -1.97
CA GLY A 131 0.54 4.03 -1.55
C GLY A 131 1.09 3.41 -0.28
N ILE A 132 1.32 2.10 -0.33
CA ILE A 132 1.80 1.34 0.84
C ILE A 132 3.33 1.18 0.70
N TYR A 133 4.08 2.24 1.02
CA TYR A 133 5.54 2.27 0.99
C TYR A 133 6.22 2.46 2.36
N SER A 134 6.32 1.37 3.12
CA SER A 134 6.95 1.35 4.45
C SER A 134 8.40 1.83 4.57
N LEU A 135 9.14 2.09 3.49
CA LEU A 135 10.55 2.51 3.49
C LEU A 135 10.72 3.99 3.12
N VAL A 136 9.63 4.72 2.98
CA VAL A 136 9.61 6.13 2.60
C VAL A 136 8.66 6.83 3.55
N PHE A 137 9.10 7.88 4.22
CA PHE A 137 8.19 8.73 4.99
C PHE A 137 7.10 9.32 4.08
N GLY A 138 5.85 8.97 4.37
CA GLY A 138 4.66 9.45 3.69
C GLY A 138 3.82 10.44 4.51
N THR A 139 2.95 11.10 3.78
CA THR A 139 1.93 12.01 4.29
C THR A 139 0.72 11.92 3.37
N THR A 140 -0.43 11.62 3.94
CA THR A 140 -1.74 11.77 3.29
C THR A 140 -2.33 13.11 3.65
N SER A 141 -3.00 13.75 2.69
CA SER A 141 -3.72 15.00 2.94
C SER A 141 -4.88 15.18 1.96
N GLY A 142 -5.92 15.89 2.39
CA GLY A 142 -7.09 16.13 1.57
C GLY A 142 -8.26 16.66 2.36
N TYR A 143 -9.47 16.39 1.88
CA TYR A 143 -10.73 16.78 2.51
C TYR A 143 -11.57 15.54 2.78
N TYR A 144 -12.22 15.52 3.95
CA TYR A 144 -13.22 14.51 4.28
C TYR A 144 -14.38 15.19 5.01
N LEU A 145 -15.59 15.12 4.45
CA LEU A 145 -16.78 15.81 4.97
C LEU A 145 -16.52 17.31 5.24
N ASP A 146 -16.00 18.03 4.24
CA ASP A 146 -15.62 19.46 4.31
C ASP A 146 -14.50 19.83 5.30
N VAL A 147 -13.87 18.84 5.94
CA VAL A 147 -12.77 19.06 6.88
C VAL A 147 -11.45 18.70 6.22
N TRP A 148 -10.55 19.68 6.16
CA TRP A 148 -9.18 19.43 5.72
C TRP A 148 -8.44 18.58 6.75
N TYR A 149 -7.71 17.57 6.28
CA TYR A 149 -6.85 16.70 7.10
C TYR A 149 -5.45 16.58 6.48
N SER A 150 -4.50 16.20 7.33
CA SER A 150 -3.16 15.80 6.95
C SER A 150 -2.63 14.85 8.03
N HIS A 151 -2.25 13.65 7.62
CA HIS A 151 -1.70 12.64 8.52
C HIS A 151 -0.37 12.14 7.98
N ASP A 152 0.64 12.21 8.83
CA ASP A 152 1.97 11.70 8.55
C ASP A 152 2.03 10.23 8.96
N ASP A 153 2.86 9.46 8.26
CA ASP A 153 3.26 8.16 8.73
C ASP A 153 3.97 8.27 10.07
N TYR A 154 3.74 7.29 10.95
CA TYR A 154 4.31 7.34 12.28
C TYR A 154 4.60 5.95 12.85
N CYS A 155 5.60 5.92 13.72
CA CYS A 155 5.94 4.71 14.45
C CYS A 155 4.95 4.51 15.60
N VAL A 156 4.20 3.40 15.55
CA VAL A 156 3.33 2.98 16.65
C VAL A 156 4.18 2.54 17.84
N ASP A 157 5.25 1.81 17.55
CA ASP A 157 6.30 1.42 18.47
C ASP A 157 7.63 1.28 17.72
N SER A 158 8.65 0.71 18.37
CA SER A 158 9.98 0.56 17.78
C SER A 158 10.05 -0.35 16.56
N SER A 159 9.04 -1.18 16.28
CA SER A 159 9.08 -2.18 15.21
C SER A 159 7.85 -2.15 14.30
N ASN A 160 6.85 -1.35 14.64
CA ASN A 160 5.61 -1.22 13.89
C ASN A 160 5.40 0.23 13.41
N LEU A 161 5.31 0.37 12.09
CA LEU A 161 4.90 1.57 11.39
C LEU A 161 3.38 1.57 11.24
N ASN A 162 2.73 2.71 11.43
CA ASN A 162 1.41 2.94 10.87
C ASN A 162 1.56 3.86 9.66
N GLU A 163 1.23 3.32 8.51
CA GLU A 163 1.31 3.94 7.22
C GLU A 163 -0.08 4.42 6.80
N TYR A 164 -0.18 5.69 6.43
CA TYR A 164 -1.37 6.26 5.85
C TYR A 164 -1.25 6.28 4.34
N TYR A 165 -2.31 5.85 3.64
CA TYR A 165 -2.32 5.80 2.19
C TYR A 165 -3.69 6.17 1.61
N CYS A 166 -3.69 6.62 0.37
CA CYS A 166 -4.92 6.91 -0.35
C CYS A 166 -5.41 5.70 -1.16
N SER A 167 -6.70 5.39 -1.07
CA SER A 167 -7.37 4.47 -1.99
C SER A 167 -8.61 5.13 -2.57
N GLY A 168 -8.47 5.66 -3.80
CA GLY A 168 -9.42 6.61 -4.35
C GLY A 168 -9.36 7.92 -3.56
N ASP A 169 -10.53 8.47 -3.23
CA ASP A 169 -10.66 9.76 -2.54
C ASP A 169 -10.62 9.66 -1.00
N TYR A 170 -10.29 8.48 -0.46
CA TYR A 170 -10.34 8.20 0.97
C TYR A 170 -8.98 7.76 1.50
N GLU A 171 -8.66 8.26 2.70
CA GLU A 171 -7.51 7.84 3.49
C GLU A 171 -7.79 6.54 4.23
N TYR A 172 -6.78 5.68 4.27
CA TYR A 172 -6.74 4.47 5.08
C TYR A 172 -5.43 4.41 5.87
N GLY A 173 -5.44 3.66 6.97
CA GLY A 173 -4.25 3.38 7.77
C GLY A 173 -3.99 1.89 7.86
N GLN A 174 -2.74 1.47 7.70
CA GLN A 174 -2.29 0.10 7.88
C GLN A 174 -1.07 0.03 8.79
N GLN A 175 -1.11 -0.90 9.74
CA GLN A 175 0.07 -1.22 10.54
C GLN A 175 0.97 -2.21 9.79
N ILE A 176 2.25 -1.87 9.66
CA ILE A 176 3.29 -2.64 9.00
C ILE A 176 4.39 -2.96 10.01
N PHE A 177 4.79 -4.23 10.05
CA PHE A 177 5.93 -4.69 10.85
C PHE A 177 7.22 -4.54 10.03
N CYS A 178 8.21 -3.81 10.57
CA CYS A 178 9.43 -3.43 9.84
C CYS A 178 10.39 -4.60 9.59
N GLY A 179 10.32 -5.66 10.39
CA GLY A 179 11.14 -6.86 10.20
C GLY A 179 11.52 -7.50 11.53
N ASN A 180 12.01 -8.74 11.45
CA ASN A 180 12.62 -9.38 12.60
C ASN A 180 14.11 -9.09 12.60
N ASP A 181 14.66 -8.84 13.79
CA ASP A 181 16.09 -8.68 13.97
C ASP A 181 16.86 -9.92 13.50
N THR A 182 18.03 -9.69 12.91
CA THR A 182 18.86 -10.76 12.34
C THR A 182 20.32 -10.58 12.71
N TYR A 183 21.06 -11.68 12.60
CA TYR A 183 22.50 -11.68 12.71
C TYR A 183 23.12 -11.94 11.34
N GLY A 184 24.18 -11.19 11.03
CA GLY A 184 25.04 -11.42 9.87
C GLY A 184 25.88 -12.69 10.01
N SER A 185 26.81 -12.87 9.08
CA SER A 185 27.82 -13.93 9.19
C SER A 185 28.98 -13.47 10.07
N PRO A 186 29.62 -14.35 10.86
CA PRO A 186 30.84 -14.01 11.59
C PRO A 186 31.95 -13.52 10.66
N TYR A 187 32.71 -12.52 11.10
CA TYR A 187 33.83 -11.95 10.36
C TYR A 187 34.93 -11.46 11.31
N CYS A 188 36.11 -11.20 10.74
CA CYS A 188 37.28 -10.78 11.49
C CYS A 188 37.41 -9.26 11.55
N SER A 189 37.56 -8.70 12.75
CA SER A 189 37.85 -7.28 12.97
C SER A 189 38.76 -7.13 14.19
N GLY A 190 39.80 -6.30 14.10
CA GLY A 190 40.69 -6.05 15.25
C GLY A 190 41.53 -7.24 15.73
N GLY A 191 41.45 -8.41 15.07
CA GLY A 191 42.09 -9.66 15.51
C GLY A 191 41.11 -10.66 16.11
N ASP A 192 39.88 -10.24 16.38
CA ASP A 192 38.82 -11.03 17.01
C ASP A 192 37.67 -11.32 16.04
N VAL A 193 36.81 -12.25 16.40
CA VAL A 193 35.60 -12.57 15.63
C VAL A 193 34.44 -11.70 16.10
N TYR A 194 33.83 -11.01 15.15
CA TYR A 194 32.66 -10.17 15.33
C TYR A 194 31.49 -10.67 14.49
N ILE A 195 30.28 -10.26 14.87
CA ILE A 195 29.05 -10.48 14.11
C ILE A 195 28.27 -9.16 14.04
N ASP A 196 27.56 -8.93 12.94
CA ASP A 196 26.69 -7.77 12.82
C ASP A 196 25.28 -8.14 13.29
N PHE A 197 24.77 -7.41 14.28
CA PHE A 197 23.38 -7.41 14.66
C PHE A 197 22.63 -6.36 13.85
N ILE A 198 21.61 -6.79 13.11
CA ILE A 198 20.75 -5.93 12.30
C ILE A 198 19.40 -5.82 13.02
N ASP A 199 19.12 -4.62 13.52
CA ASP A 199 17.87 -4.24 14.18
C ASP A 199 16.95 -3.60 13.13
N TYR A 200 15.78 -4.20 12.89
CA TYR A 200 14.78 -3.65 11.98
C TYR A 200 13.75 -2.89 12.80
N LEU A 201 13.76 -1.57 12.64
CA LEU A 201 13.02 -0.67 13.51
C LEU A 201 12.22 0.35 12.71
N CYS A 202 11.20 0.90 13.34
CA CYS A 202 10.54 2.09 12.84
C CYS A 202 11.25 3.32 13.39
N SER A 203 11.67 4.21 12.49
CA SER A 203 12.29 5.49 12.83
C SER A 203 11.67 6.59 11.97
N SER A 204 11.30 7.70 12.60
CA SER A 204 10.82 8.90 11.89
C SER A 204 9.64 8.68 10.91
N GLY A 205 8.77 7.72 11.17
CA GLY A 205 7.62 7.43 10.30
C GLY A 205 7.95 6.59 9.08
N GLU A 206 9.08 5.88 9.08
CA GLU A 206 9.42 4.88 8.07
C GLU A 206 10.12 3.68 8.72
N CYS A 207 10.08 2.52 8.09
CA CYS A 207 10.88 1.38 8.48
C CYS A 207 12.32 1.58 8.01
N ASP A 208 13.25 1.37 8.93
CA ASP A 208 14.68 1.50 8.74
C ASP A 208 15.39 0.29 9.37
N SER A 209 16.71 0.22 9.22
CA SER A 209 17.53 -0.75 9.92
C SER A 209 18.80 -0.13 10.45
N THR A 210 19.20 -0.52 11.66
CA THR A 210 20.53 -0.19 12.19
C THR A 210 21.38 -1.44 12.25
N THR A 211 22.70 -1.26 12.11
CA THR A 211 23.66 -2.35 12.21
C THR A 211 24.66 -2.04 13.31
N ALA A 212 24.73 -2.93 14.29
CA ALA A 212 25.67 -2.87 15.40
C ALA A 212 26.65 -4.05 15.33
N GLN A 213 27.93 -3.74 15.42
CA GLN A 213 28.97 -4.76 15.51
C GLN A 213 29.04 -5.29 16.96
N GLU A 214 28.92 -6.61 17.13
CA GLU A 214 29.03 -7.30 18.42
C GLU A 214 30.21 -8.28 18.42
N LEU A 215 30.95 -8.30 19.53
CA LEU A 215 32.07 -9.23 19.71
C LEU A 215 31.52 -10.64 19.97
N LEU A 216 31.88 -11.59 19.11
CA LEU A 216 31.47 -12.99 19.23
C LEU A 216 32.51 -13.82 19.98
N GLU A 217 33.79 -13.65 19.65
CA GLU A 217 34.90 -14.42 20.24
C GLU A 217 36.20 -13.61 20.20
N GLU A 218 36.90 -13.53 21.34
CA GLU A 218 38.27 -12.96 21.41
C GLU A 218 39.30 -14.02 20.97
N CYS A 219 40.22 -13.66 20.09
CA CYS A 219 41.21 -14.58 19.54
C CYS A 219 42.64 -14.22 19.94
N ASP A 220 43.30 -15.13 20.65
CA ASP A 220 44.68 -14.96 21.10
C ASP A 220 45.71 -14.83 19.96
N TYR A 221 45.42 -15.43 18.79
CA TYR A 221 46.37 -15.54 17.67
C TYR A 221 45.88 -14.87 16.38
N GLY A 222 44.84 -14.04 16.49
CA GLY A 222 44.15 -13.49 15.32
C GLY A 222 43.04 -14.42 14.83
N CYS A 223 42.42 -14.04 13.71
CA CYS A 223 41.33 -14.79 13.13
C CYS A 223 41.35 -14.68 11.60
N THR A 224 40.78 -15.69 10.94
CA THR A 224 40.67 -15.76 9.48
C THR A 224 39.27 -16.24 9.09
N SER A 225 38.61 -15.53 8.16
CA SER A 225 37.28 -15.88 7.63
C SER A 225 36.18 -16.05 8.69
N GLY A 226 36.25 -15.30 9.80
CA GLY A 226 35.24 -15.32 10.85
C GLY A 226 35.42 -16.42 11.89
N GLU A 227 36.61 -17.04 11.95
CA GLU A 227 36.97 -18.04 12.96
C GLU A 227 38.35 -17.72 13.54
N CYS A 228 38.55 -17.96 14.84
CA CYS A 228 39.86 -17.77 15.48
C CYS A 228 40.93 -18.68 14.89
N ASP A 229 42.12 -18.13 14.68
CA ASP A 229 43.28 -18.90 14.24
C ASP A 229 43.78 -19.78 15.39
N SER A 230 44.14 -21.03 15.08
CA SER A 230 44.77 -21.92 16.05
C SER A 230 46.17 -21.43 16.44
N ILE A 231 46.69 -21.89 17.59
CA ILE A 231 48.06 -21.62 18.03
C ILE A 231 49.04 -21.86 16.87
N PRO A 232 49.88 -20.88 16.49
CA PRO A 232 50.80 -21.00 15.37
C PRO A 232 51.73 -22.19 15.52
N ASP A 233 52.05 -22.83 14.39
CA ASP A 233 53.09 -23.84 14.34
C ASP A 233 54.40 -23.27 14.89
N SER A 234 55.06 -24.03 15.75
CA SER A 234 56.32 -23.65 16.38
C SER A 234 57.14 -24.88 16.65
N CYS A 235 58.47 -24.75 16.59
CA CYS A 235 59.39 -25.84 16.79
C CYS A 235 60.64 -25.28 17.48
N ASP A 236 60.96 -25.83 18.64
CA ASP A 236 62.18 -25.58 19.40
C ASP A 236 62.97 -26.88 19.53
N ASP A 237 64.27 -26.80 19.32
CA ASP A 237 65.19 -27.92 19.18
C ASP A 237 66.40 -27.70 20.09
N THR A 238 66.59 -28.60 21.06
CA THR A 238 67.61 -28.43 22.10
C THR A 238 69.04 -28.61 21.60
N ASP A 239 69.28 -29.30 20.48
CA ASP A 239 70.62 -29.49 19.92
C ASP A 239 70.84 -28.80 18.57
N GLY A 240 69.78 -28.26 17.98
CA GLY A 240 69.85 -27.20 16.98
C GLY A 240 70.03 -27.74 15.57
N GLY A 241 69.14 -28.64 15.15
CA GLY A 241 69.08 -29.19 13.81
C GLY A 241 69.38 -30.69 13.80
N PHE A 242 70.02 -31.17 12.75
CA PHE A 242 70.29 -32.60 12.60
C PHE A 242 71.65 -32.95 13.24
N VAL A 243 71.67 -33.27 14.54
CA VAL A 243 72.86 -33.50 15.38
C VAL A 243 72.85 -34.89 16.02
N LEU A 244 73.21 -35.90 15.22
CA LEU A 244 73.22 -37.31 15.63
C LEU A 244 74.14 -37.67 16.83
N THR A 245 74.97 -36.76 17.34
CA THR A 245 75.96 -37.02 18.40
C THR A 245 75.53 -36.52 19.78
N LEU A 246 74.41 -35.81 19.86
CA LEU A 246 73.81 -35.34 21.11
C LEU A 246 72.40 -35.93 21.19
N GLN A 247 71.87 -36.11 22.40
CA GLN A 247 70.46 -36.46 22.54
C GLN A 247 69.67 -35.16 22.60
N GLY A 248 68.95 -34.87 21.52
CA GLY A 248 68.06 -33.74 21.38
C GLY A 248 66.64 -34.04 21.84
N THR A 249 65.89 -32.97 22.03
CA THR A 249 64.44 -32.96 22.22
C THR A 249 63.87 -31.83 21.40
N VAL A 250 62.82 -32.14 20.64
CA VAL A 250 62.08 -31.19 19.83
C VAL A 250 60.69 -31.03 20.41
N SER A 251 60.29 -29.79 20.69
CA SER A 251 58.99 -29.47 21.25
C SER A 251 58.37 -28.25 20.60
N GLY A 252 57.04 -28.12 20.64
CA GLY A 252 56.35 -27.01 20.01
C GLY A 252 54.88 -27.32 19.74
N TYR A 253 54.31 -26.65 18.74
CA TYR A 253 52.91 -26.80 18.33
C TYR A 253 52.82 -27.12 16.84
N SER A 254 51.90 -28.00 16.47
CA SER A 254 51.54 -28.26 15.07
C SER A 254 50.02 -28.35 14.94
N GLY A 255 49.43 -27.50 14.10
CA GLY A 255 47.98 -27.38 13.95
C GLY A 255 47.26 -27.13 15.29
N GLY A 256 47.82 -26.27 16.14
CA GLY A 256 47.31 -25.98 17.47
C GLY A 256 47.56 -27.06 18.54
N SER A 257 48.10 -28.23 18.17
CA SER A 257 48.36 -29.33 19.10
C SER A 257 49.81 -29.33 19.60
N PRO A 258 50.06 -29.39 20.93
CA PRO A 258 51.42 -29.44 21.46
C PRO A 258 52.06 -30.81 21.20
N TYR A 259 53.36 -30.81 20.91
CA TYR A 259 54.16 -32.03 20.78
C TYR A 259 55.49 -31.93 21.53
N ASN A 260 56.07 -33.09 21.84
CA ASN A 260 57.38 -33.23 22.45
C ASN A 260 57.97 -34.59 22.05
N TYR A 261 59.08 -34.59 21.33
CA TYR A 261 59.78 -35.78 20.84
C TYR A 261 61.24 -35.73 21.24
N THR A 262 61.80 -36.88 21.63
CA THR A 262 63.20 -37.00 22.04
C THR A 262 63.89 -38.02 21.15
N ASP A 263 65.14 -37.77 20.80
CA ASP A 263 65.92 -38.71 19.98
C ASP A 263 66.07 -40.04 20.69
N TYR A 264 65.97 -41.10 19.90
CA TYR A 264 66.02 -42.45 20.42
C TYR A 264 66.70 -43.42 19.45
N CYS A 265 67.32 -44.45 20.02
CA CYS A 265 68.01 -45.45 19.23
C CYS A 265 67.02 -46.37 18.50
N VAL A 266 67.30 -46.61 17.22
CA VAL A 266 66.57 -47.54 16.36
C VAL A 266 67.54 -48.53 15.70
N ASN A 267 67.01 -49.49 14.94
CA ASN A 267 67.79 -50.49 14.20
C ASN A 267 68.81 -51.24 15.09
N ASN A 268 68.38 -51.77 16.24
CA ASN A 268 69.25 -52.46 17.20
C ASN A 268 70.47 -51.61 17.62
N SER A 269 70.26 -50.33 17.92
CA SER A 269 71.30 -49.40 18.37
C SER A 269 72.40 -49.13 17.35
N THR A 270 72.07 -49.16 16.05
CA THR A 270 73.00 -48.80 14.96
C THR A 270 72.61 -47.49 14.25
N ALA A 271 71.46 -46.93 14.61
CA ALA A 271 70.94 -45.68 14.08
C ALA A 271 70.22 -44.88 15.18
N VAL A 272 70.17 -43.57 15.01
CA VAL A 272 69.35 -42.64 15.80
C VAL A 272 68.13 -42.29 14.97
N HIS A 273 66.93 -42.30 15.57
CA HIS A 273 65.80 -41.60 14.99
C HIS A 273 65.86 -40.17 15.50
N GLU A 274 66.34 -39.29 14.61
CA GLU A 274 66.57 -37.89 14.92
C GLU A 274 65.28 -37.12 14.71
N TYR A 275 64.84 -36.39 15.73
CA TYR A 275 63.87 -35.32 15.62
C TYR A 275 64.60 -33.99 15.54
N TYR A 276 64.25 -33.16 14.57
CA TYR A 276 64.86 -31.84 14.42
C TYR A 276 63.85 -30.81 13.89
N CYS A 277 64.14 -29.54 14.12
CA CYS A 277 63.34 -28.44 13.57
C CYS A 277 63.85 -27.98 12.21
N SER A 278 62.93 -27.71 11.28
CA SER A 278 63.22 -26.92 10.08
C SER A 278 62.15 -25.84 9.92
N GLY A 279 62.51 -24.61 10.32
CA GLY A 279 61.54 -23.53 10.50
C GLY A 279 60.63 -23.85 11.68
N ALA A 280 59.31 -23.70 11.50
CA ALA A 280 58.29 -23.98 12.51
C ALA A 280 57.82 -25.44 12.54
N SER A 281 58.34 -26.29 11.64
CA SER A 281 57.88 -27.68 11.50
C SER A 281 58.89 -28.67 12.07
N VAL A 282 58.37 -29.70 12.73
CA VAL A 282 59.15 -30.85 13.21
C VAL A 282 59.30 -31.91 12.12
N TYR A 283 60.50 -32.48 12.02
CA TYR A 283 60.80 -33.61 11.15
C TYR A 283 61.43 -34.74 11.97
N GLY A 284 61.25 -35.98 11.52
CA GLY A 284 61.80 -37.17 12.14
C GLY A 284 62.34 -38.14 11.08
N PHE A 285 63.61 -38.54 11.18
CA PHE A 285 64.17 -39.51 10.23
C PHE A 285 65.23 -40.42 10.88
N PRO A 286 65.22 -41.74 10.60
CA PRO A 286 66.26 -42.65 11.07
C PRO A 286 67.58 -42.46 10.30
N ALA A 287 68.64 -42.11 11.01
CA ALA A 287 69.98 -41.92 10.47
C ALA A 287 70.97 -42.92 11.06
N GLY A 288 71.72 -43.61 10.20
CA GLY A 288 72.74 -44.56 10.65
C GLY A 288 73.95 -43.82 11.24
N CYS A 289 74.55 -44.37 12.30
CA CYS A 289 75.80 -43.85 12.86
C CYS A 289 77.02 -44.11 11.94
N VAL A 290 76.81 -44.54 10.69
CA VAL A 290 77.86 -44.98 9.76
C VAL A 290 78.48 -43.75 9.09
N GLY A 291 79.67 -43.36 9.53
CA GLY A 291 80.44 -42.24 8.97
C GLY A 291 80.92 -41.20 10.00
N ASN A 292 80.45 -41.28 11.25
CA ASN A 292 81.03 -40.56 12.38
C ASN A 292 82.10 -41.42 13.09
N ILE A 293 82.80 -40.85 14.07
CA ILE A 293 83.84 -41.51 14.90
C ILE A 293 83.37 -42.82 15.60
N THR A 294 82.09 -43.17 15.50
CA THR A 294 81.46 -44.18 16.33
C THR A 294 80.34 -44.94 15.60
N THR A 295 80.09 -46.22 15.94
CA THR A 295 79.15 -47.10 15.20
C THR A 295 77.93 -47.53 16.02
N GLN A 296 77.76 -47.01 17.23
CA GLN A 296 76.69 -47.42 18.15
C GLN A 296 75.85 -46.21 18.53
N CYS A 297 74.55 -46.43 18.70
CA CYS A 297 73.65 -45.48 19.33
C CYS A 297 73.47 -45.86 20.81
N LEU A 298 73.67 -44.90 21.70
CA LEU A 298 73.38 -45.01 23.13
C LEU A 298 72.58 -43.78 23.57
N ASN A 299 71.47 -44.00 24.28
CA ASN A 299 70.60 -42.93 24.80
C ASN A 299 70.21 -41.89 23.75
N GLY A 300 69.87 -42.32 22.53
CA GLY A 300 69.44 -41.41 21.47
C GLY A 300 70.56 -40.65 20.77
N ALA A 301 71.84 -40.94 21.03
CA ALA A 301 72.98 -40.31 20.37
C ALA A 301 73.99 -41.35 19.85
N CYS A 302 74.65 -41.05 18.74
CA CYS A 302 75.77 -41.83 18.22
C CYS A 302 77.03 -41.59 19.07
N VAL A 303 77.59 -42.66 19.63
CA VAL A 303 78.73 -42.68 20.57
C VAL A 303 79.68 -43.85 20.31
#